data_AF-A0A670ZFU7-F1
#
_entry.id   AF-A0A670ZFU7-F1
#
_cell.length_a   1.000
_cell.length_b   1.000
_cell.length_c   1.000
_cell.angle_alpha   90.00
_cell.angle_beta   90.00
_cell.angle_gamma   90.00
#
_symmetry.space_group_name_H-M   'P 1'
#
loop_
_entity.id
_entity.type
_entity.pdbx_description
1 polymer ?
#
loop_
_entity_poly.entity_id
_entity_poly.type
_entity_poly.pdbx_seq_one_letter_code
_entity_poly.pdbx_strand_id
1 'polypeptide(L)'
;DVILEPELEEALANATDAEMCDIAAILGMYTLMSNKQYYDAICSGNITNTEGINSVVQPDKYKPVPDEPPNPTNAEETLAKVRSNDKDLEEVNLNNIQDIPIQTLKEICEAMKTNTHVKQLSLVATRSNDPVAHAVAEMLKENKSLQSLNIESNFITSAGMMEVIKAMKENSTLAELKVDNQRQRLGDSVEMEMAAMLEKCTSITRFGYHFTQQGPRARASIAITRNNELRRLAETASMAQAPPSLLPHGYNSKAAQE
;
A
#
# COMPACT_ATOMS: atom_id res chain seq x y z
N ASP A 1 42.01 -19.74 -17.73
CA ASP A 1 43.22 -20.32 -17.12
C ASP A 1 44.30 -19.26 -17.07
N VAL A 2 44.67 -18.84 -15.87
CA VAL A 2 45.82 -17.95 -15.64
C VAL A 2 47.01 -18.87 -15.43
N ILE A 3 48.00 -18.79 -16.32
CA ILE A 3 49.24 -19.56 -16.22
C ILE A 3 50.22 -18.70 -15.42
N LEU A 4 50.68 -19.20 -14.28
CA LEU A 4 51.67 -18.49 -13.47
C LEU A 4 53.08 -18.81 -13.98
N GLU A 5 54.02 -17.93 -13.67
CA GLU A 5 55.42 -18.23 -13.92
C GLU A 5 55.84 -19.43 -13.06
N PRO A 6 56.72 -20.33 -13.55
CA PRO A 6 57.04 -21.59 -12.86
C PRO A 6 57.52 -21.39 -11.42
N GLU A 7 58.24 -20.31 -11.16
CA GLU A 7 58.78 -19.95 -9.84
C GLU A 7 57.66 -19.55 -8.86
N LEU A 8 56.61 -18.90 -9.35
CA LEU A 8 55.44 -18.53 -8.54
C LEU A 8 54.54 -19.74 -8.29
N GLU A 9 54.44 -20.65 -9.27
CA GLU A 9 53.74 -21.92 -9.12
C GLU A 9 54.42 -22.81 -8.06
N GLU A 10 55.74 -22.90 -8.08
CA GLU A 10 56.51 -23.64 -7.09
C GLU A 10 56.44 -22.99 -5.69
N ALA A 11 56.51 -21.66 -5.62
CA ALA A 11 56.36 -20.94 -4.36
C ALA A 11 54.96 -21.11 -3.75
N LEU A 12 53.91 -21.08 -4.58
CA LEU A 12 52.53 -21.31 -4.14
C LEU A 12 52.30 -22.76 -3.71
N ALA A 13 52.91 -23.73 -4.41
CA ALA A 13 52.79 -25.15 -4.09
C ALA A 13 53.46 -25.53 -2.76
N ASN A 14 54.49 -24.79 -2.35
CA ASN A 14 55.24 -25.03 -1.12
C ASN A 14 54.90 -24.04 0.02
N ALA A 15 53.99 -23.10 -0.21
CA ALA A 15 53.59 -22.11 0.79
C ALA A 15 52.93 -22.79 2.00
N THR A 16 53.25 -22.32 3.20
CA THR A 16 52.61 -22.81 4.42
C THR A 16 51.19 -22.25 4.56
N ASP A 17 50.34 -22.94 5.33
CA ASP A 17 48.95 -22.53 5.53
C ASP A 17 48.82 -21.11 6.11
N ALA A 18 49.80 -20.67 6.92
CA ALA A 18 49.87 -19.31 7.44
C ALA A 18 50.15 -18.26 6.34
N GLU A 19 51.10 -18.55 5.43
CA GLU A 19 51.45 -17.66 4.32
C GLU A 19 50.30 -17.56 3.30
N MET A 20 49.58 -18.66 3.07
CA MET A 20 48.38 -18.68 2.23
C MET A 20 47.25 -17.82 2.81
N CYS A 21 47.08 -17.83 4.13
CA CYS A 21 46.11 -16.96 4.82
C CYS A 21 46.49 -15.48 4.70
N ASP A 22 47.78 -15.15 4.86
CA ASP A 22 48.27 -13.77 4.74
C ASP A 22 48.11 -13.24 3.30
N ILE A 23 48.41 -14.06 2.29
CA ILE A 23 48.18 -13.71 0.88
C ILE A 23 46.68 -13.48 0.61
N ALA A 24 45.81 -14.34 1.11
CA ALA A 24 44.36 -14.19 0.96
C ALA A 24 43.84 -12.91 1.65
N ALA A 25 44.40 -12.54 2.80
CA ALA A 25 44.08 -11.31 3.50
C ALA A 25 44.53 -10.06 2.72
N ILE A 26 45.76 -10.08 2.18
CA ILE A 26 46.32 -8.99 1.35
C ILE A 26 45.50 -8.79 0.07
N LEU A 27 45.07 -9.88 -0.57
CA LEU A 27 44.24 -9.86 -1.78
C LEU A 27 42.75 -9.60 -1.50
N GLY A 28 42.36 -9.47 -0.23
CA GLY A 28 40.97 -9.22 0.18
C GLY A 28 40.01 -10.40 -0.08
N MET A 29 40.54 -11.62 -0.20
CA MET A 29 39.81 -12.84 -0.60
C MET A 29 39.28 -13.68 0.58
N TYR A 30 39.16 -13.11 1.78
CA TYR A 30 38.63 -13.79 2.97
C TYR A 30 37.17 -14.27 2.82
N THR A 31 36.44 -13.72 1.86
CA THR A 31 35.07 -14.12 1.50
C THR A 31 35.01 -15.38 0.62
N LEU A 32 36.16 -15.90 0.18
CA LEU A 32 36.24 -17.11 -0.64
C LEU A 32 36.24 -18.43 0.16
N MET A 33 36.14 -18.34 1.49
CA MET A 33 35.97 -19.50 2.36
C MET A 33 34.52 -19.61 2.81
N SER A 34 33.93 -20.81 2.77
CA SER A 34 32.68 -21.06 3.48
C SER A 34 32.90 -20.93 4.99
N ASN A 35 31.85 -20.60 5.75
CA ASN A 35 31.94 -20.53 7.23
C ASN A 35 32.53 -21.82 7.83
N LYS A 36 32.23 -22.98 7.24
CA LYS A 36 32.78 -24.27 7.68
C LYS A 36 34.29 -24.38 7.43
N GLN A 37 34.76 -24.02 6.23
CA GLN A 37 36.20 -23.97 5.91
C GLN A 37 36.95 -23.02 6.82
N TYR A 38 36.36 -21.86 7.13
CA TYR A 38 36.93 -20.92 8.09
C TYR A 38 37.10 -21.57 9.46
N TYR A 39 36.03 -22.12 10.05
CA TYR A 39 36.08 -22.76 11.38
C TYR A 39 37.02 -23.98 11.46
N ASP A 40 37.06 -24.80 10.42
CA ASP A 40 37.95 -25.98 10.38
C ASP A 40 39.43 -25.55 10.33
N ALA A 41 39.77 -24.46 9.62
CA ALA A 41 41.13 -23.94 9.52
C ALA A 41 41.62 -23.32 10.85
N ILE A 42 40.80 -22.50 11.52
CA ILE A 42 41.18 -21.91 12.83
C ILE A 42 41.33 -22.96 13.94
N CYS A 43 40.60 -24.08 13.89
CA CYS A 43 40.68 -25.11 14.92
C CYS A 43 41.79 -26.14 14.66
N SER A 44 42.08 -26.48 13.40
CA SER A 44 43.02 -27.55 13.05
C SER A 44 44.39 -27.07 12.55
N GLY A 45 44.51 -25.79 12.17
CA GLY A 45 45.72 -25.22 11.59
C GLY A 45 45.98 -25.60 10.13
N ASN A 46 45.19 -26.52 9.56
CA ASN A 46 45.32 -26.99 8.17
C ASN A 46 44.03 -26.76 7.37
N ILE A 47 44.14 -26.44 6.08
CA ILE A 47 42.98 -26.33 5.18
C ILE A 47 42.53 -27.75 4.77
N THR A 48 41.51 -28.27 5.45
CA THR A 48 41.04 -29.66 5.24
C THR A 48 40.02 -29.83 4.12
N ASN A 49 39.46 -28.73 3.60
CA ASN A 49 38.44 -28.75 2.55
C ASN A 49 38.81 -27.81 1.40
N THR A 50 39.25 -28.39 0.28
CA THR A 50 39.68 -27.70 -0.95
C THR A 50 38.57 -27.57 -2.01
N GLU A 51 37.34 -28.00 -1.70
CA GLU A 51 36.22 -27.81 -2.62
C GLU A 51 35.92 -26.30 -2.74
N GLY A 52 35.95 -25.77 -3.97
CA GLY A 52 35.60 -24.37 -4.25
C GLY A 52 34.15 -24.04 -3.85
N ILE A 53 33.84 -22.75 -3.67
CA ILE A 53 32.50 -22.31 -3.31
C ILE A 53 31.52 -22.60 -4.47
N ASN A 54 30.90 -23.79 -4.46
CA ASN A 54 29.74 -24.10 -5.30
C ASN A 54 28.45 -23.53 -4.70
N SER A 55 28.49 -22.29 -4.21
CA SER A 55 27.30 -21.58 -3.75
C SER A 55 26.62 -20.93 -4.95
N VAL A 56 26.06 -21.76 -5.83
CA VAL A 56 25.05 -21.27 -6.77
C VAL A 56 23.81 -21.02 -5.92
N VAL A 57 23.62 -19.77 -5.47
CA VAL A 57 22.35 -19.32 -4.88
C VAL A 57 21.29 -19.51 -5.97
N GLN A 58 20.60 -20.65 -5.94
CA GLN A 58 19.50 -20.90 -6.86
C GLN A 58 18.32 -20.04 -6.42
N PRO A 59 17.72 -19.26 -7.32
CA PRO A 59 16.48 -18.58 -6.99
C PRO A 59 15.43 -19.63 -6.63
N ASP A 60 14.61 -19.34 -5.63
CA ASP A 60 13.46 -20.17 -5.32
C ASP A 60 12.64 -20.38 -6.60
N LYS A 61 12.29 -21.64 -6.88
CA LYS A 61 11.41 -21.95 -8.02
C LYS A 61 10.10 -21.19 -7.82
N TYR A 62 9.73 -20.38 -8.80
CA TYR A 62 8.45 -19.68 -8.81
C TYR A 62 7.33 -20.68 -8.53
N LYS A 63 6.64 -20.48 -7.41
CA LYS A 63 5.44 -21.25 -7.08
C LYS A 63 4.30 -20.56 -7.81
N PRO A 64 3.70 -21.18 -8.85
CA PRO A 64 2.54 -20.60 -9.49
C PRO A 64 1.45 -20.42 -8.44
N VAL A 65 1.03 -19.18 -8.26
CA VAL A 65 -0.11 -18.85 -7.40
C VAL A 65 -1.35 -19.17 -8.22
N PRO A 66 -2.26 -20.05 -7.75
CA PRO A 66 -3.52 -20.27 -8.42
C PRO A 66 -4.29 -18.96 -8.54
N ASP A 67 -4.95 -18.73 -9.68
CA ASP A 67 -5.82 -17.58 -9.85
C ASP A 67 -6.93 -17.61 -8.79
N GLU A 68 -7.17 -16.47 -8.14
CA GLU A 68 -8.29 -16.32 -7.23
C GLU A 68 -9.62 -16.48 -7.99
N PRO A 69 -10.64 -17.08 -7.36
CA PRO A 69 -11.94 -17.20 -8.00
C PRO A 69 -12.52 -15.81 -8.31
N PRO A 70 -13.31 -15.66 -9.40
CA PRO A 70 -13.99 -14.41 -9.71
C PRO A 70 -14.86 -13.92 -8.56
N ASN A 71 -14.99 -12.60 -8.41
CA ASN A 71 -15.88 -12.01 -7.42
C ASN A 71 -17.34 -12.48 -7.67
N PRO A 72 -17.99 -13.14 -6.69
CA PRO A 72 -19.33 -13.70 -6.88
C PRO A 72 -20.46 -12.66 -6.77
N THR A 73 -20.13 -11.41 -6.47
CA THR A 73 -21.11 -10.35 -6.20
C THR A 73 -21.94 -10.02 -7.44
N ASN A 74 -23.28 -10.05 -7.31
CA ASN A 74 -24.19 -9.65 -8.37
C ASN A 74 -24.45 -8.13 -8.30
N ALA A 75 -24.07 -7.39 -9.34
CA ALA A 75 -24.20 -5.93 -9.38
C ALA A 75 -25.66 -5.44 -9.34
N GLU A 76 -26.60 -6.15 -9.99
CA GLU A 76 -28.01 -5.75 -10.05
C GLU A 76 -28.73 -6.01 -8.72
N GLU A 77 -28.44 -7.15 -8.07
CA GLU A 77 -28.95 -7.41 -6.72
C GLU A 77 -28.38 -6.40 -5.71
N THR A 78 -27.09 -6.08 -5.85
CA THR A 78 -26.44 -5.08 -5.01
C THR A 78 -27.08 -3.71 -5.19
N LEU A 79 -27.34 -3.30 -6.44
CA LEU A 79 -28.05 -2.06 -6.74
C LEU A 79 -29.44 -2.04 -6.09
N ALA A 80 -30.19 -3.15 -6.13
CA ALA A 80 -31.49 -3.25 -5.47
C ALA A 80 -31.38 -3.03 -3.95
N LYS A 81 -30.39 -3.63 -3.29
CA LYS A 81 -30.14 -3.47 -1.84
C LYS A 81 -29.69 -2.06 -1.48
N VAL A 82 -28.83 -1.45 -2.29
CA VAL A 82 -28.40 -0.05 -2.11
C VAL A 82 -29.60 0.88 -2.22
N ARG A 83 -30.47 0.67 -3.23
CA ARG A 83 -31.71 1.45 -3.42
C ARG A 83 -32.72 1.28 -2.29
N SER A 84 -32.85 0.07 -1.74
CA SER A 84 -33.73 -0.17 -0.60
C SER A 84 -33.16 0.32 0.72
N ASN A 85 -31.96 0.93 0.72
CA ASN A 85 -31.23 1.34 1.91
C ASN A 85 -31.14 0.19 2.94
N ASP A 86 -30.74 -0.99 2.47
CA ASP A 86 -30.66 -2.18 3.31
C ASP A 86 -29.69 -1.95 4.48
N LYS A 87 -30.18 -2.16 5.70
CA LYS A 87 -29.44 -1.96 6.93
C LYS A 87 -28.29 -2.95 7.10
N ASP A 88 -28.41 -4.13 6.49
CA ASP A 88 -27.45 -5.22 6.62
C ASP A 88 -26.34 -5.10 5.56
N LEU A 89 -26.47 -4.17 4.60
CA LEU A 89 -25.47 -3.90 3.57
C LEU A 89 -24.54 -2.75 3.99
N GLU A 90 -23.42 -3.09 4.62
CA GLU A 90 -22.39 -2.13 5.03
C GLU A 90 -21.23 -2.00 4.03
N GLU A 91 -21.00 -3.03 3.22
CA GLU A 91 -19.89 -3.09 2.25
C GLU A 91 -20.41 -3.47 0.86
N VAL A 92 -20.03 -2.66 -0.13
CA VAL A 92 -20.28 -2.91 -1.55
C VAL A 92 -18.94 -3.12 -2.24
N ASN A 93 -18.67 -4.38 -2.61
CA ASN A 93 -17.44 -4.78 -3.28
C ASN A 93 -17.72 -5.32 -4.68
N LEU A 94 -17.46 -4.50 -5.70
CA LEU A 94 -17.61 -4.85 -7.12
C LEU A 94 -16.27 -5.05 -7.81
N ASN A 95 -15.21 -5.31 -7.04
CA ASN A 95 -13.86 -5.42 -7.57
C ASN A 95 -13.74 -6.54 -8.61
N ASN A 96 -13.00 -6.26 -9.68
CA ASN A 96 -12.64 -7.20 -10.75
C ASN A 96 -13.83 -7.75 -11.56
N ILE A 97 -15.02 -7.14 -11.47
CA ILE A 97 -16.18 -7.49 -12.29
C ILE A 97 -16.16 -6.59 -13.54
N GLN A 98 -15.71 -7.12 -14.67
CA GLN A 98 -15.44 -6.32 -15.88
C GLN A 98 -16.69 -5.98 -16.71
N ASP A 99 -17.77 -6.74 -16.57
CA ASP A 99 -18.95 -6.66 -17.43
C ASP A 99 -20.12 -5.92 -16.77
N ILE A 100 -19.83 -5.04 -15.79
CA ILE A 100 -20.86 -4.17 -15.21
C ILE A 100 -21.14 -3.03 -16.20
N PRO A 101 -22.40 -2.82 -16.63
CA PRO A 101 -22.76 -1.67 -17.43
C PRO A 101 -22.41 -0.36 -16.70
N ILE A 102 -21.82 0.60 -17.42
CA ILE A 102 -21.53 1.94 -16.87
C ILE A 102 -22.78 2.59 -16.27
N GLN A 103 -23.95 2.32 -16.86
CA GLN A 103 -25.22 2.80 -16.34
C GLN A 103 -25.56 2.21 -14.97
N THR A 104 -25.33 0.90 -14.73
CA THR A 104 -25.51 0.27 -13.42
C THR A 104 -24.58 0.90 -12.38
N LEU A 105 -23.32 1.16 -12.72
CA LEU A 105 -22.38 1.84 -11.80
C LEU A 105 -22.83 3.25 -11.44
N LYS A 106 -23.33 4.02 -12.41
CA LYS A 106 -23.91 5.35 -12.16
C LYS A 106 -25.15 5.27 -11.28
N GLU A 107 -26.01 4.28 -11.50
CA GLU A 107 -27.21 4.07 -10.69
C GLU A 107 -26.89 3.67 -9.26
N ILE A 108 -25.81 2.92 -9.04
CA ILE A 108 -25.29 2.65 -7.69
C ILE A 108 -24.86 3.97 -7.04
N CYS A 109 -24.07 4.79 -7.74
CA CYS A 109 -23.63 6.10 -7.20
C CYS A 109 -24.83 7.02 -6.90
N GLU A 110 -25.84 7.02 -7.75
CA GLU A 110 -27.07 7.82 -7.54
C GLU A 110 -27.84 7.33 -6.32
N ALA A 111 -28.05 6.02 -6.18
CA ALA A 111 -28.72 5.43 -5.02
C ALA A 111 -27.93 5.65 -3.73
N MET A 112 -26.61 5.69 -3.82
CA MET A 112 -25.72 5.97 -2.70
C MET A 112 -25.89 7.39 -2.14
N LYS A 113 -26.37 8.39 -2.90
CA LYS A 113 -26.58 9.75 -2.38
C LYS A 113 -27.40 9.79 -1.10
N THR A 114 -28.46 8.98 -1.03
CA THR A 114 -29.37 8.90 0.13
C THR A 114 -29.13 7.69 1.02
N ASN A 115 -28.19 6.80 0.68
CA ASN A 115 -27.91 5.60 1.45
C ASN A 115 -27.19 5.92 2.77
N THR A 116 -27.68 5.37 3.88
CA THR A 116 -27.17 5.64 5.23
C THR A 116 -26.35 4.51 5.85
N HIS A 117 -26.38 3.32 5.24
CA HIS A 117 -25.83 2.10 5.82
C HIS A 117 -24.49 1.70 5.23
N VAL A 118 -24.32 1.83 3.91
CA VAL A 118 -23.07 1.47 3.23
C VAL A 118 -21.93 2.39 3.71
N LYS A 119 -20.90 1.78 4.28
CA LYS A 119 -19.68 2.44 4.77
C LYS A 119 -18.51 2.30 3.82
N GLN A 120 -18.50 1.25 2.99
CA GLN A 120 -17.40 0.95 2.08
C GLN A 120 -17.93 0.68 0.67
N LEU A 121 -17.40 1.39 -0.32
CA LEU A 121 -17.70 1.21 -1.73
C LEU A 121 -16.40 0.99 -2.51
N SER A 122 -16.29 -0.15 -3.17
CA SER A 122 -15.12 -0.53 -3.93
C SER A 122 -15.50 -0.93 -5.37
N LEU A 123 -14.96 -0.21 -6.34
CA LEU A 123 -15.18 -0.35 -7.78
C LEU A 123 -13.88 -0.62 -8.54
N VAL A 124 -12.94 -1.35 -7.93
CA VAL A 124 -11.60 -1.59 -8.49
C VAL A 124 -11.69 -2.43 -9.76
N ALA A 125 -11.00 -2.01 -10.81
CA ALA A 125 -10.94 -2.77 -12.07
C ALA A 125 -12.31 -3.11 -12.68
N THR A 126 -13.27 -2.17 -12.58
CA THR A 126 -14.63 -2.29 -13.13
C THR A 126 -14.80 -1.59 -14.48
N ARG A 127 -13.70 -1.12 -15.08
CA ARG A 127 -13.69 -0.28 -16.30
C ARG A 127 -14.43 1.07 -16.12
N SER A 128 -14.50 1.58 -14.89
CA SER A 128 -15.06 2.89 -14.59
C SER A 128 -14.31 4.00 -15.35
N ASN A 129 -15.04 4.99 -15.86
CA ASN A 129 -14.53 6.10 -16.66
C ASN A 129 -15.10 7.44 -16.17
N ASP A 130 -14.82 8.54 -16.87
CA ASP A 130 -15.23 9.89 -16.44
C ASP A 130 -16.74 10.05 -16.13
N PRO A 131 -17.68 9.46 -16.89
CA PRO A 131 -19.09 9.40 -16.50
C PRO A 131 -19.36 8.79 -15.12
N VAL A 132 -18.62 7.75 -14.74
CA VAL A 132 -18.72 7.16 -13.40
C VAL A 132 -18.06 8.08 -12.38
N ALA A 133 -16.91 8.69 -12.70
CA ALA A 133 -16.25 9.65 -11.82
C ALA A 133 -17.13 10.88 -11.51
N HIS A 134 -17.88 11.37 -12.50
CA HIS A 134 -18.88 12.42 -12.32
C HIS A 134 -19.99 11.98 -11.35
N ALA A 135 -20.53 10.78 -11.53
CA ALA A 135 -21.55 10.25 -10.62
C ALA A 135 -21.02 10.06 -9.19
N VAL A 136 -19.76 9.61 -9.06
CA VAL A 136 -19.05 9.54 -7.77
C VAL A 136 -18.90 10.93 -7.15
N ALA A 137 -18.54 11.94 -7.93
CA ALA A 137 -18.40 13.31 -7.43
C ALA A 137 -19.74 13.85 -6.89
N GLU A 138 -20.85 13.66 -7.61
CA GLU A 138 -22.18 14.06 -7.14
C GLU A 138 -22.60 13.27 -5.89
N MET A 139 -22.34 11.96 -5.86
CA MET A 139 -22.57 11.11 -4.68
C MET A 139 -21.81 11.64 -3.45
N LEU A 140 -20.53 12.03 -3.59
CA LEU A 140 -19.71 12.51 -2.48
C LEU A 140 -20.21 13.83 -1.88
N LYS A 141 -20.83 14.71 -2.68
CA LYS A 141 -21.39 15.97 -2.15
C LYS A 141 -22.57 15.73 -1.23
N GLU A 142 -23.41 14.74 -1.56
CA GLU A 142 -24.66 14.47 -0.86
C GLU A 142 -24.51 13.43 0.25
N ASN A 143 -23.82 12.32 -0.01
CA ASN A 143 -23.73 11.21 0.93
C ASN A 143 -22.93 11.60 2.19
N LYS A 144 -23.50 11.27 3.37
CA LYS A 144 -22.91 11.52 4.69
C LYS A 144 -22.64 10.25 5.51
N SER A 145 -22.60 9.09 4.87
CA SER A 145 -22.46 7.79 5.54
C SER A 145 -21.26 6.98 5.09
N LEU A 146 -20.82 7.15 3.85
CA LEU A 146 -19.68 6.47 3.26
C LEU A 146 -18.39 6.92 3.95
N GLN A 147 -17.56 5.95 4.31
CA GLN A 147 -16.29 6.14 5.01
C GLN A 147 -15.08 5.75 4.15
N SER A 148 -15.24 4.78 3.24
CA SER A 148 -14.18 4.31 2.35
C SER A 148 -14.67 4.21 0.91
N LEU A 149 -13.91 4.82 -0.01
CA LEU A 149 -14.14 4.75 -1.45
C LEU A 149 -12.87 4.27 -2.14
N ASN A 150 -12.99 3.20 -2.92
CA ASN A 150 -11.92 2.72 -3.79
C ASN A 150 -12.36 2.67 -5.26
N ILE A 151 -11.69 3.46 -6.10
CA ILE A 151 -11.87 3.51 -7.56
C ILE A 151 -10.55 3.28 -8.31
N GLU A 152 -9.61 2.55 -7.70
CA GLU A 152 -8.33 2.18 -8.28
C GLU A 152 -8.46 1.33 -9.56
N SER A 153 -7.39 1.31 -10.37
CA SER A 153 -7.28 0.39 -11.51
C SER A 153 -8.39 0.59 -12.57
N ASN A 154 -8.78 1.83 -12.84
CA ASN A 154 -9.86 2.18 -13.76
C ASN A 154 -9.36 3.08 -14.92
N PHE A 155 -10.29 3.65 -15.68
CA PHE A 155 -10.06 4.43 -16.89
C PHE A 155 -10.48 5.91 -16.67
N ILE A 156 -10.38 6.38 -15.42
CA ILE A 156 -10.72 7.76 -15.05
C ILE A 156 -9.58 8.67 -15.49
N THR A 157 -9.91 9.71 -16.24
CA THR A 157 -8.93 10.68 -16.73
C THR A 157 -8.66 11.77 -15.69
N SER A 158 -7.72 12.67 -16.00
CA SER A 158 -7.46 13.84 -15.19
C SER A 158 -8.68 14.74 -15.00
N ALA A 159 -9.56 14.82 -16.01
CA ALA A 159 -10.78 15.62 -15.95
C ALA A 159 -11.79 15.01 -14.96
N GLY A 160 -12.11 13.72 -15.10
CA GLY A 160 -13.01 13.03 -14.17
C GLY A 160 -12.47 13.02 -12.74
N MET A 161 -11.16 12.81 -12.56
CA MET A 161 -10.54 12.86 -11.24
C MET A 161 -10.61 14.24 -10.60
N MET A 162 -10.42 15.31 -11.38
CA MET A 162 -10.53 16.69 -10.89
C MET A 162 -11.93 16.98 -10.31
N GLU A 163 -12.99 16.40 -10.88
CA GLU A 163 -14.34 16.52 -10.34
C GLU A 163 -14.48 15.81 -8.99
N VAL A 164 -13.98 14.59 -8.87
CA VAL A 164 -13.96 13.83 -7.60
C VAL A 164 -13.22 14.60 -6.51
N ILE A 165 -12.02 15.12 -6.82
CA ILE A 165 -11.20 15.88 -5.85
C ILE A 165 -11.88 17.20 -5.44
N LYS A 166 -12.61 17.86 -6.34
CA LYS A 166 -13.39 19.06 -5.99
C LYS A 166 -14.55 18.73 -5.06
N ALA A 167 -15.30 17.66 -5.36
CA ALA A 167 -16.42 17.21 -4.52
C ALA A 167 -15.97 16.82 -3.10
N MET A 168 -14.76 16.26 -2.96
CA MET A 168 -14.18 15.92 -1.67
C MET A 168 -14.07 17.10 -0.70
N LYS A 169 -13.96 18.34 -1.20
CA LYS A 169 -13.91 19.54 -0.33
C LYS A 169 -15.22 19.83 0.38
N GLU A 170 -16.33 19.29 -0.11
CA GLU A 170 -17.68 19.44 0.46
C GLU A 170 -18.06 18.21 1.31
N ASN A 171 -17.27 17.14 1.24
CA ASN A 171 -17.48 15.93 2.01
C ASN A 171 -16.65 15.96 3.31
N SER A 172 -17.29 15.65 4.44
CA SER A 172 -16.65 15.60 5.75
C SER A 172 -16.72 14.22 6.41
N THR A 173 -17.20 13.20 5.70
CA THR A 173 -17.49 11.87 6.25
C THR A 173 -16.54 10.80 5.74
N LEU A 174 -16.05 10.94 4.51
CA LEU A 174 -15.12 10.00 3.91
C LEU A 174 -13.76 10.10 4.62
N ALA A 175 -13.27 8.95 5.07
CA ALA A 175 -12.01 8.80 5.79
C ALA A 175 -10.91 8.18 4.92
N GLU A 176 -11.30 7.41 3.91
CA GLU A 176 -10.39 6.74 2.98
C GLU A 176 -10.82 6.95 1.54
N LEU A 177 -9.88 7.41 0.71
CA LEU A 177 -10.04 7.57 -0.73
C LEU A 177 -8.84 6.94 -1.45
N LYS A 178 -9.12 5.95 -2.31
CA LYS A 178 -8.13 5.24 -3.12
C LYS A 178 -8.44 5.44 -4.60
N VAL A 179 -7.48 6.00 -5.34
CA VAL A 179 -7.66 6.47 -6.73
C VAL A 179 -6.48 6.12 -7.63
N ASP A 180 -5.51 5.35 -7.14
CA ASP A 180 -4.29 5.01 -7.86
C ASP A 180 -4.50 4.07 -9.06
N ASN A 181 -3.42 3.84 -9.82
CA ASN A 181 -3.35 2.89 -10.93
C ASN A 181 -4.38 3.15 -12.04
N GLN A 182 -4.75 4.40 -12.29
CA GLN A 182 -5.58 4.73 -13.45
C GLN A 182 -4.82 4.42 -14.74
N ARG A 183 -5.56 4.10 -15.82
CA ARG A 183 -4.97 3.78 -17.13
C ARG A 183 -4.02 4.85 -17.65
N GLN A 184 -4.26 6.11 -17.30
CA GLN A 184 -3.42 7.24 -17.69
C GLN A 184 -2.95 7.99 -16.45
N ARG A 185 -1.76 8.59 -16.57
CA ARG A 185 -1.24 9.52 -15.57
C ARG A 185 -2.18 10.74 -15.46
N LEU A 186 -2.59 11.07 -14.24
CA LEU A 186 -3.51 12.17 -13.95
C LEU A 186 -2.90 13.57 -14.18
N GLY A 187 -1.58 13.68 -14.11
CA GLY A 187 -0.85 14.91 -14.41
C GLY A 187 -0.66 15.83 -13.20
N ASP A 188 0.29 16.75 -13.31
CA ASP A 188 0.81 17.52 -12.17
C ASP A 188 -0.23 18.49 -11.59
N SER A 189 -1.15 19.01 -12.41
CA SER A 189 -2.23 19.88 -11.97
C SER A 189 -3.21 19.15 -11.03
N VAL A 190 -3.52 17.89 -11.33
CA VAL A 190 -4.35 17.05 -10.47
C VAL A 190 -3.62 16.74 -9.16
N GLU A 191 -2.33 16.41 -9.20
CA GLU A 191 -1.56 16.14 -7.98
C GLU A 191 -1.50 17.34 -7.04
N MET A 192 -1.29 18.54 -7.59
CA MET A 192 -1.31 19.78 -6.81
C MET A 192 -2.67 20.02 -6.14
N GLU A 193 -3.76 19.72 -6.86
CA GLU A 193 -5.11 19.85 -6.34
C GLU A 193 -5.43 18.79 -5.27
N MET A 194 -4.97 17.54 -5.45
CA MET A 194 -5.08 16.49 -4.44
C MET A 194 -4.42 16.92 -3.14
N ALA A 195 -3.19 17.44 -3.20
CA ALA A 195 -2.51 17.97 -2.02
C ALA A 195 -3.28 19.11 -1.35
N ALA A 196 -3.80 20.06 -2.14
CA ALA A 196 -4.60 21.17 -1.62
C ALA A 196 -5.95 20.72 -1.01
N MET A 197 -6.55 19.66 -1.56
CA MET A 197 -7.75 19.03 -1.00
C MET A 197 -7.43 18.39 0.36
N LEU A 198 -6.36 17.60 0.46
CA LEU A 198 -5.96 16.93 1.71
C LEU A 198 -5.64 17.90 2.84
N GLU A 199 -5.04 19.06 2.53
CA GLU A 199 -4.78 20.12 3.51
C GLU A 199 -6.05 20.72 4.12
N LYS A 200 -7.16 20.70 3.37
CA LYS A 200 -8.45 21.27 3.81
C LYS A 200 -9.37 20.21 4.42
N CYS A 201 -9.36 18.99 3.88
CA CYS A 201 -10.26 17.92 4.26
C CYS A 201 -9.67 17.11 5.41
N THR A 202 -9.98 17.50 6.64
CA THR A 202 -9.44 16.84 7.84
C THR A 202 -10.03 15.45 8.12
N SER A 203 -11.15 15.09 7.48
CA SER A 203 -11.75 13.77 7.60
C SER A 203 -10.92 12.67 6.96
N ILE A 204 -10.16 12.99 5.90
CA ILE A 204 -9.35 12.01 5.16
C ILE A 204 -8.11 11.65 5.96
N THR A 205 -7.99 10.38 6.30
CA THR A 205 -6.89 9.80 7.08
C THR A 205 -6.08 8.78 6.31
N ARG A 206 -6.63 8.25 5.21
CA ARG A 206 -5.93 7.37 4.26
C ARG A 206 -6.20 7.86 2.84
N PHE A 207 -5.14 8.10 2.08
CA PHE A 207 -5.22 8.50 0.68
C PHE A 207 -4.33 7.59 -0.17
N GLY A 208 -4.96 6.78 -1.02
CA GLY A 208 -4.29 5.85 -1.92
C GLY A 208 -4.02 6.50 -3.28
N TYR A 209 -2.84 7.06 -3.43
CA TYR A 209 -2.32 7.57 -4.71
C TYR A 209 -0.81 7.72 -4.64
N HIS A 210 -0.09 7.21 -5.64
CA HIS A 210 1.33 7.43 -5.80
C HIS A 210 1.62 8.79 -6.45
N PHE A 211 1.98 9.79 -5.63
CA PHE A 211 2.42 11.09 -6.12
C PHE A 211 3.78 11.01 -6.82
N THR A 212 3.80 11.52 -8.04
CA THR A 212 5.00 11.56 -8.87
C THR A 212 5.84 12.80 -8.57
N GLN A 213 5.20 13.93 -8.23
CA GLN A 213 5.87 15.18 -7.88
C GLN A 213 6.20 15.23 -6.39
N GLN A 214 7.46 15.58 -6.06
CA GLN A 214 7.92 15.61 -4.66
C GLN A 214 7.15 16.63 -3.80
N GLY A 215 6.79 17.79 -4.37
CA GLY A 215 6.06 18.86 -3.68
C GLY A 215 4.68 18.42 -3.18
N PRO A 216 3.74 18.05 -4.08
CA PRO A 216 2.46 17.46 -3.71
C PRO A 216 2.58 16.29 -2.75
N ARG A 217 3.54 15.38 -2.98
CA ARG A 217 3.77 14.23 -2.11
C ARG A 217 4.06 14.62 -0.66
N ALA A 218 4.99 15.57 -0.47
CA ALA A 218 5.34 16.05 0.87
C ALA A 218 4.15 16.74 1.55
N ARG A 219 3.43 17.60 0.82
CA ARG A 219 2.22 18.27 1.32
C ARG A 219 1.13 17.29 1.74
N ALA A 220 0.83 16.32 0.88
CA ALA A 220 -0.13 15.25 1.16
C ALA A 220 0.28 14.43 2.39
N SER A 221 1.55 14.05 2.50
CA SER A 221 2.05 13.32 3.68
C SER A 221 1.88 14.11 4.96
N ILE A 222 2.20 15.41 4.96
CA ILE A 222 2.04 16.28 6.14
C ILE A 222 0.56 16.39 6.51
N ALA A 223 -0.32 16.61 5.53
CA ALA A 223 -1.76 16.72 5.74
C ALA A 223 -2.34 15.43 6.33
N ILE A 224 -1.99 14.26 5.79
CA ILE A 224 -2.44 12.96 6.31
C ILE A 224 -1.94 12.71 7.74
N THR A 225 -0.68 13.02 8.05
CA THR A 225 -0.16 12.91 9.42
C THR A 225 -0.93 13.81 10.38
N ARG A 226 -1.17 15.08 10.00
CA ARG A 226 -1.99 16.02 10.78
C ARG A 226 -3.40 15.48 11.01
N ASN A 227 -4.07 14.97 9.98
CA ASN A 227 -5.44 14.48 10.08
C ASN A 227 -5.55 13.24 10.98
N ASN A 228 -4.58 12.32 10.90
CA ASN A 228 -4.52 11.17 11.79
C ASN A 228 -4.31 11.59 13.26
N GLU A 229 -3.48 12.60 13.51
CA GLU A 229 -3.29 13.13 14.87
C GLU A 229 -4.57 13.81 15.39
N LEU A 230 -5.27 14.58 14.56
CA LEU A 230 -6.57 15.16 14.94
C LEU A 230 -7.60 14.08 15.29
N ARG A 231 -7.67 12.98 14.53
CA ARG A 231 -8.54 11.85 14.84
C ARG A 231 -8.17 11.23 16.20
N ARG A 232 -6.88 10.98 16.43
CA ARG A 232 -6.39 10.42 17.70
C ARG A 232 -6.74 11.32 18.89
N LEU A 233 -6.53 12.63 18.77
CA LEU A 233 -6.86 13.58 19.83
C LEU A 233 -8.38 13.60 20.11
N ALA A 234 -9.21 13.56 19.07
CA ALA A 234 -10.66 13.50 19.21
C ALA A 234 -11.10 12.21 19.93
N GLU A 235 -10.51 11.05 19.60
CA GLU A 235 -10.75 9.79 20.28
C GLU A 235 -10.37 9.88 21.77
N THR A 236 -9.18 10.41 22.10
CA THR A 236 -8.76 10.57 23.50
C THR A 236 -9.64 11.54 24.29
N ALA A 237 -10.08 12.64 23.68
CA ALA A 237 -10.98 13.59 24.32
C ALA A 237 -12.37 12.98 24.59
N SER A 238 -12.88 12.19 23.63
CA SER A 238 -14.12 11.43 23.82
C SER A 238 -14.00 10.40 24.94
N MET A 239 -12.85 9.75 25.09
CA MET A 239 -12.61 8.79 26.19
C MET A 239 -12.53 9.50 27.53
N ALA A 240 -11.86 10.65 27.63
CA ALA A 240 -11.81 11.45 28.85
C ALA A 240 -13.20 11.91 29.34
N GLN A 241 -14.18 12.03 28.44
CA GLN A 241 -15.57 12.40 28.76
C GLN A 241 -16.50 11.19 28.96
N ALA A 242 -16.05 9.97 28.67
CA ALA A 242 -16.87 8.77 28.79
C ALA A 242 -17.05 8.35 30.26
N PRO A 243 -18.25 7.84 30.65
CA PRO A 243 -18.45 7.33 32.01
C PRO A 243 -17.48 6.17 32.29
N PRO A 244 -17.00 6.01 33.54
CA PRO A 244 -15.96 5.03 33.90
C PRO A 244 -16.27 3.59 33.50
N SER A 245 -17.55 3.23 33.34
CA SER A 245 -18.02 1.91 32.93
C SER A 245 -17.72 1.55 31.47
N LEU A 246 -17.40 2.54 30.61
CA LEU A 246 -17.11 2.34 29.18
C LEU A 246 -15.61 2.44 28.85
N LEU A 247 -14.76 2.66 29.86
CA LEU A 247 -13.32 2.75 29.66
C LEU A 247 -12.68 1.35 29.63
N PRO A 248 -11.75 1.07 28.70
CA PRO A 248 -11.01 -0.19 28.69
C PRO A 248 -10.20 -0.33 29.99
N HIS A 249 -10.10 -1.57 30.49
CA HIS A 249 -9.40 -1.87 31.75
C HIS A 249 -7.93 -1.42 31.66
N GLY A 250 -7.58 -0.35 32.39
CA GLY A 250 -6.25 0.27 32.39
C GLY A 250 -6.22 1.76 32.01
N TYR A 251 -7.33 2.36 31.57
CA TYR A 251 -7.39 3.80 31.29
C TYR A 251 -7.46 4.63 32.58
N ASN A 252 -6.38 5.37 32.90
CA ASN A 252 -6.32 6.22 34.09
C ASN A 252 -6.72 7.66 33.73
N SER A 253 -7.97 8.05 34.05
CA SER A 253 -8.56 9.35 33.69
C SER A 253 -7.83 10.58 34.27
N LYS A 254 -6.93 10.39 35.23
CA LYS A 254 -6.15 11.48 35.86
C LYS A 254 -5.02 12.02 34.98
N ALA A 255 -4.55 11.29 33.97
CA ALA A 255 -3.45 11.74 33.11
C ALA A 255 -3.87 12.73 32.00
N ALA A 256 -5.18 12.94 31.81
CA ALA A 256 -5.72 13.82 30.75
C ALA A 256 -6.06 15.24 31.24
N GLN A 257 -5.73 15.58 32.50
CA GLN A 257 -6.05 16.87 33.14
C GLN A 257 -4.81 17.74 33.44
N GLU A 258 -3.62 17.36 32.97
CA GLU A 258 -2.39 18.17 33.05
C GLU A 258 -1.97 18.71 31.68
#